data_AF-A0A9C8ZVZ6-F1
#
_entry.id   AF-A0A9C8ZVZ6-F1
#
_cell.length_a   1.000
_cell.length_b   1.000
_cell.length_c   1.000
_cell.angle_alpha   90.00
_cell.angle_beta   90.00
_cell.angle_gamma   90.00
#
_symmetry.space_group_name_H-M   'P 1'
#
loop_
_entity.id
_entity.type
_entity.pdbx_description
1 polymer ?
#
loop_
_entity_poly.entity_id
_entity_poly.type
_entity_poly.pdbx_seq_one_letter_code
_entity_poly.pdbx_strand_id
1 'polypeptide(L)'
;MSWKEVNPMQQKLLFIADYIRQISSMTDLCARYGISRKTGYKWVARYEELGLDGLNEQSRRPSKSPIQTPYRIQQKIIELRQKYST
;
A
#
# COMPACT_ATOMS: atom_id res chain seq x y z
N MET A 1 -11.19 28.62 6.01
CA MET A 1 -11.59 27.38 5.32
C MET A 1 -10.72 26.25 5.85
N SER A 2 -11.27 25.33 6.66
CA SER A 2 -10.51 24.24 7.29
C SER A 2 -10.60 22.98 6.43
N TRP A 3 -9.75 22.88 5.40
CA TRP A 3 -9.60 21.63 4.67
C TRP A 3 -8.96 20.60 5.60
N LYS A 4 -9.69 19.54 5.95
CA LYS A 4 -9.10 18.36 6.58
C LYS A 4 -8.44 17.56 5.45
N GLU A 5 -7.13 17.70 5.30
CA GLU A 5 -6.34 16.74 4.54
C GLU A 5 -6.44 15.39 5.25
N VAL A 6 -7.38 14.53 4.82
CA VAL A 6 -7.44 13.18 5.33
C VAL A 6 -6.26 12.44 4.71
N ASN A 7 -5.22 12.21 5.50
CA ASN A 7 -4.10 11.40 5.06
C ASN A 7 -4.65 9.99 4.70
N PRO A 8 -4.31 9.40 3.54
CA PRO A 8 -4.74 8.06 3.17
C PRO A 8 -4.50 7.01 4.27
N MET A 9 -3.43 7.17 5.05
CA MET A 9 -3.17 6.33 6.23
C MET A 9 -4.23 6.49 7.32
N GLN A 10 -4.64 7.73 7.63
CA GLN A 10 -5.69 7.98 8.62
C GLN A 10 -7.02 7.34 8.20
N GLN A 11 -7.37 7.40 6.90
CA GLN A 11 -8.58 6.75 6.40
C GLN A 11 -8.51 5.22 6.54
N LYS A 12 -7.35 4.60 6.26
CA LYS A 12 -7.13 3.17 6.48
C LYS A 12 -7.26 2.78 7.96
N LEU A 13 -6.68 3.58 8.86
CA LEU A 13 -6.76 3.35 10.30
C LEU A 13 -8.19 3.43 10.82
N LEU A 14 -8.95 4.44 10.41
CA LEU A 14 -10.36 4.60 10.79
C LEU A 14 -11.19 3.42 10.28
N PHE A 15 -10.97 2.98 9.04
CA PHE A 15 -11.64 1.81 8.47
C PHE A 15 -11.39 0.54 9.32
N ILE A 16 -10.14 0.27 9.68
CA ILE A 16 -9.79 -0.90 10.51
C ILE A 16 -10.36 -0.77 11.93
N ALA A 17 -10.32 0.42 12.53
CA ALA A 17 -10.89 0.63 13.86
C ALA A 17 -12.41 0.37 13.86
N ASP A 18 -13.13 0.83 12.84
CA ASP A 18 -14.57 0.58 12.70
C ASP A 18 -14.88 -0.89 12.37
N TYR A 19 -14.00 -1.56 11.60
CA TYR A 19 -14.09 -2.99 11.36
C TYR A 19 -13.96 -3.81 12.66
N ILE A 20 -12.94 -3.51 13.49
CA ILE A 20 -12.70 -4.19 14.77
C ILE A 20 -13.88 -4.01 15.72
N ARG A 21 -14.48 -2.80 15.73
CA ARG A 21 -15.68 -2.51 16.55
C ARG A 21 -16.95 -3.22 16.06
N GLN A 22 -16.92 -3.86 14.90
CA GLN A 22 -18.05 -4.56 14.28
C GLN A 22 -19.33 -3.71 14.19
N ILE A 23 -19.19 -2.40 13.95
CA ILE A 23 -20.30 -1.43 13.96
C ILE A 23 -21.28 -1.66 12.80
N SER A 24 -20.82 -2.29 11.72
CA SER A 24 -21.61 -2.48 10.50
C SER A 24 -21.11 -3.68 9.69
N SER A 25 -21.92 -4.14 8.74
CA SER A 25 -21.49 -5.16 7.77
C SER A 25 -20.30 -4.68 6.94
N MET A 26 -19.52 -5.60 6.36
CA MET A 26 -18.41 -5.24 5.46
C MET A 26 -18.89 -4.39 4.27
N THR A 27 -20.10 -4.65 3.78
CA THR A 27 -20.69 -3.90 2.66
C THR A 27 -20.93 -2.45 3.03
N ASP A 28 -21.59 -2.20 4.17
CA ASP A 28 -21.91 -0.85 4.63
C ASP A 28 -20.66 -0.08 5.03
N LEU A 29 -19.71 -0.77 5.66
CA LEU A 29 -18.41 -0.20 6.02
C LEU A 29 -17.65 0.24 4.77
N CYS A 30 -17.52 -0.62 3.76
CA CYS A 30 -16.85 -0.28 2.51
C CYS A 30 -17.55 0.88 1.79
N ALA A 31 -18.89 0.91 1.79
CA ALA A 31 -19.67 2.00 1.21
C ALA A 31 -19.41 3.34 1.94
N ARG A 32 -19.38 3.35 3.27
CA ARG A 32 -19.07 4.54 4.09
C ARG A 32 -17.69 5.13 3.78
N TYR A 33 -16.70 4.26 3.56
CA TYR A 33 -15.32 4.68 3.29
C TYR A 33 -15.02 4.86 1.79
N GLY A 34 -16.00 4.64 0.90
CA GLY A 34 -15.84 4.82 -0.55
C GLY A 34 -14.87 3.83 -1.21
N ILE A 35 -14.72 2.63 -0.64
CA ILE A 35 -13.81 1.60 -1.17
C ILE A 35 -14.56 0.37 -1.64
N SER A 36 -13.95 -0.40 -2.54
CA SER A 36 -14.50 -1.70 -2.92
C SER A 36 -14.36 -2.72 -1.76
N ARG A 37 -15.29 -3.68 -1.68
CA ARG A 37 -15.19 -4.81 -0.72
C ARG A 37 -13.86 -5.57 -0.85
N LYS A 38 -13.35 -5.74 -2.08
CA LYS A 38 -12.05 -6.38 -2.34
C LYS A 38 -10.91 -5.63 -1.64
N THR A 39 -10.93 -4.29 -1.69
CA THR A 39 -9.96 -3.45 -0.98
C THR A 39 -10.11 -3.58 0.53
N GLY A 40 -11.35 -3.56 1.03
CA GLY A 40 -11.65 -3.72 2.46
C GLY A 40 -11.10 -5.03 3.03
N TYR A 41 -11.45 -6.18 2.42
CA TYR A 41 -10.92 -7.48 2.83
C TYR A 41 -9.40 -7.55 2.75
N LYS A 42 -8.79 -6.96 1.71
CA LYS A 42 -7.33 -6.91 1.59
C LYS A 42 -6.67 -6.14 2.73
N TRP A 43 -7.24 -5.03 3.16
CA TRP A 43 -6.70 -4.25 4.28
C TRP A 43 -6.87 -4.98 5.61
N VAL A 44 -8.03 -5.63 5.83
CA VAL A 44 -8.25 -6.47 7.02
C VAL A 44 -7.23 -7.60 7.09
N ALA A 45 -7.09 -8.40 6.02
CA ALA A 45 -6.14 -9.51 5.99
C ALA A 45 -4.70 -9.04 6.28
N ARG A 46 -4.27 -7.92 5.68
CA ARG A 46 -2.95 -7.35 5.95
C ARG A 46 -2.77 -6.86 7.37
N TYR A 47 -3.82 -6.29 7.96
CA TYR A 47 -3.79 -5.85 9.34
C TYR A 47 -3.73 -7.04 10.31
N GLU A 48 -4.46 -8.12 10.02
CA GLU A 48 -4.40 -9.35 10.80
C GLU A 48 -3.01 -10.02 10.73
N GLU A 49 -2.35 -9.95 9.57
CA GLU A 49 -1.00 -10.53 9.37
C GLU A 49 0.14 -9.66 9.93
N LEU A 50 0.07 -8.33 9.76
CA LEU A 50 1.21 -7.42 9.96
C LEU A 50 0.89 -6.24 10.89
N GLY A 51 -0.32 -6.18 11.47
CA GLY A 51 -0.77 -5.04 12.27
C GLY A 51 -0.82 -3.74 11.46
N LEU A 52 -0.42 -2.63 12.10
CA LEU A 52 -0.42 -1.31 11.48
C LEU A 52 0.49 -1.24 10.24
N ASP A 53 1.58 -1.99 10.22
CA ASP A 53 2.52 -2.00 9.09
C ASP A 53 1.89 -2.57 7.82
N GLY A 54 0.87 -3.42 7.95
CA GLY A 54 0.10 -3.95 6.83
C GLY A 54 -0.66 -2.88 6.04
N LEU A 55 -0.92 -1.71 6.64
CA LEU A 55 -1.64 -0.60 6.01
C LEU A 55 -0.72 0.35 5.23
N ASN A 56 0.60 0.25 5.42
CA ASN A 56 1.58 1.00 4.66
C ASN A 56 1.48 0.71 3.17
N GLU A 57 1.93 1.66 2.35
CA GLU A 57 1.97 1.46 0.91
C GLU A 57 3.01 0.38 0.59
N GLN A 58 2.56 -0.67 -0.08
CA GLN A 58 3.44 -1.74 -0.53
C GLN A 58 3.85 -1.49 -1.97
N SER A 59 5.03 -1.99 -2.34
CA SER A 59 5.51 -1.91 -3.71
C SER A 59 4.48 -2.48 -4.68
N ARG A 60 4.12 -1.69 -5.70
CA ARG A 60 3.31 -2.14 -6.85
C ARG A 60 4.14 -2.91 -7.87
N ARG A 61 5.46 -3.02 -7.67
CA ARG A 61 6.36 -3.68 -8.61
C ARG A 61 6.07 -5.19 -8.63
N PRO A 62 5.98 -5.81 -9.82
CA PRO A 62 5.88 -7.26 -9.92
C PRO A 62 7.09 -7.93 -9.26
N SER A 63 6.85 -9.04 -8.55
CA SER A 63 7.90 -9.81 -7.86
C SER A 63 8.97 -10.32 -8.82
N LYS A 64 8.57 -10.72 -10.03
CA LYS A 64 9.47 -11.16 -11.10
C LYS A 64 9.10 -10.45 -12.40
N SER A 65 10.11 -9.99 -13.12
CA SER A 65 9.99 -9.45 -14.47
C SER A 65 10.82 -10.33 -15.40
N PRO A 66 10.21 -11.12 -16.30
CA PRO A 66 10.95 -12.04 -17.18
C PRO A 66 12.02 -11.34 -18.03
N ILE A 67 11.78 -10.08 -18.39
CA ILE A 67 12.68 -9.25 -19.21
C ILE A 67 13.59 -8.38 -18.32
N GLN A 68 13.77 -8.74 -17.04
CA GLN A 68 14.64 -7.99 -16.15
C GLN A 68 16.09 -8.08 -16.63
N THR A 69 16.72 -6.93 -16.85
CA THR A 69 18.14 -6.84 -17.21
C THR A 69 18.99 -7.63 -16.21
N PRO A 70 19.95 -8.47 -16.64
CA PRO A 70 20.79 -9.22 -15.72
C PRO A 70 21.55 -8.30 -14.75
N TYR A 71 21.71 -8.74 -13.49
CA TYR A 71 22.34 -7.96 -12.43
C TYR A 71 23.71 -7.39 -12.83
N ARG A 72 24.54 -8.20 -13.50
CA ARG A 72 25.88 -7.78 -13.99
C ARG A 72 25.83 -6.54 -14.88
N ILE A 73 24.82 -6.43 -15.73
CA ILE A 73 24.67 -5.31 -16.66
C ILE A 73 24.17 -4.08 -15.91
N GLN A 74 23.23 -4.25 -14.97
CA GLN A 74 22.79 -3.15 -14.10
C GLN A 74 23.95 -2.56 -13.31
N GLN A 75 24.81 -3.39 -12.72
CA GLN A 75 26.00 -2.94 -11.99
C GLN A 75 26.95 -2.15 -12.88
N LYS A 76 27.22 -2.62 -14.11
CA LYS A 76 28.07 -1.89 -15.05
C LYS A 76 27.50 -0.52 -15.41
N ILE A 77 26.19 -0.42 -15.60
CA ILE A 77 25.51 0.85 -15.87
C ILE A 77 25.66 1.81 -14.67
N ILE A 78 25.47 1.30 -13.45
CA ILE A 78 25.62 2.10 -12.21
C ILE A 78 27.05 2.61 -12.05
N GLU A 79 28.05 1.74 -12.22
CA GLU A 79 29.48 2.11 -12.16
C GLU A 79 29.81 3.21 -13.17
N LEU A 80 29.37 3.07 -14.42
CA LEU A 80 29.60 4.07 -15.46
C LEU A 80 28.93 5.40 -15.11
N ARG A 81 27.69 5.37 -14.60
CA ARG A 81 26.98 6.58 -14.15
C ARG A 81 27.72 7.29 -13.02
N GLN A 82 28.20 6.54 -12.03
CA GLN A 82 28.96 7.12 -10.91
C GLN A 82 30.30 7.70 -11.37
N LYS A 83 31.01 6.98 -12.26
CA LYS A 83 32.33 7.39 -12.77
C LYS A 83 32.28 8.70 -13.58
N TYR A 84 31.20 8.94 -14.30
CA TYR A 84 31.03 10.12 -15.16
C TYR A 84 29.92 11.05 -14.67
N SER A 85 29.59 11.01 -13.38
CA SER A 85 28.64 11.95 -12.78
C SER A 85 29.31 13.33 -12.65
N THR A 86 28.90 14.26 -13.50
CA THR A 86 29.22 15.70 -13.36
C THR A 86 28.42 16.32 -12.23
#